data_AF-A0A6J1WU04-F1
#
_entry.id   AF-A0A6J1WU04-F1
#
_cell.length_a   1.000
_cell.length_b   1.000
_cell.length_c   1.000
_cell.angle_alpha   90.00
_cell.angle_beta   90.00
_cell.angle_gamma   90.00
#
_symmetry.space_group_name_H-M   'P 1'
#
loop_
_entity.id
_entity.type
_entity.pdbx_description
1 polymer ?
#
loop_
_entity_poly.entity_id
_entity_poly.type
_entity_poly.pdbx_seq_one_letter_code
_entity_poly.pdbx_strand_id
1 'polypeptide(L)'
;MGTNPENNQIAGAITYPVSSQNMQSVPVQPRQPRSLQGLLRFAMEATKAEDAPGNSEFSPMDEERRKFLEDALKSLTVNVAEVLQSSIKVLTDTEKIRSIQLGEPLPSDVETAFDNLLDYIDDIDIANDFYKMGGFAIFPVCYGSENDEVRSRASSVLAEACQNNPHCQRRALDCGLLNVLIHLVQSERGHALAKCLYAISCELEPTKTRHQLPPVVF
;
A
#
# COMPACT_ATOMS: atom_id res chain seq x y z
N MET A 1 22.71 67.26 -24.73
CA MET A 1 22.54 65.89 -25.26
C MET A 1 23.80 65.13 -24.92
N GLY A 2 23.73 64.22 -23.95
CA GLY A 2 24.82 63.30 -23.62
C GLY A 2 24.44 61.92 -24.07
N THR A 3 25.29 61.27 -24.86
CA THR A 3 25.13 59.85 -25.21
C THR A 3 26.50 59.19 -25.35
N ASN A 4 26.81 58.35 -24.36
CA ASN A 4 27.52 57.08 -24.48
C ASN A 4 27.35 56.35 -23.11
N PRO A 5 27.66 55.04 -22.93
CA PRO A 5 28.45 54.19 -23.82
C PRO A 5 28.05 52.69 -23.92
N GLU A 6 28.74 52.03 -24.87
CA GLU A 6 29.38 50.70 -24.79
C GLU A 6 28.53 49.42 -24.64
N ASN A 7 28.73 48.47 -25.57
CA ASN A 7 29.71 47.43 -25.27
C ASN A 7 30.31 46.78 -26.53
N ASN A 8 31.60 46.50 -26.39
CA ASN A 8 32.59 46.10 -27.38
C ASN A 8 32.66 44.56 -27.52
N GLN A 9 32.76 44.12 -28.78
CA GLN A 9 33.68 43.09 -29.30
C GLN A 9 33.60 41.58 -28.98
N ILE A 10 33.27 40.84 -30.06
CA ILE A 10 34.02 39.74 -30.75
C ILE A 10 34.47 38.50 -29.96
N ALA A 11 33.94 37.32 -30.32
CA ALA A 11 34.66 36.21 -30.97
C ALA A 11 33.93 34.87 -30.79
N GLY A 12 33.68 34.13 -31.89
CA GLY A 12 33.38 32.68 -31.85
C GLY A 12 31.97 32.25 -32.25
N ALA A 13 31.46 32.69 -33.40
CA ALA A 13 30.26 32.10 -33.99
C ALA A 13 30.58 30.72 -34.59
N ILE A 14 30.15 29.65 -33.91
CA ILE A 14 30.01 28.33 -34.53
C ILE A 14 28.68 28.35 -35.29
N THR A 15 28.74 28.63 -36.59
CA THR A 15 27.61 28.43 -37.50
C THR A 15 27.45 26.93 -37.74
N TYR A 16 26.38 26.33 -37.23
CA TYR A 16 25.95 25.00 -37.65
C TYR A 16 25.22 25.12 -39.01
N PRO A 17 25.47 24.23 -39.98
CA PRO A 17 24.73 24.23 -41.23
C PRO A 17 23.26 23.88 -40.95
N VAL A 18 22.36 24.65 -41.57
CA VAL A 18 20.91 24.41 -41.55
C VAL A 18 20.64 23.12 -42.33
N SER A 19 20.62 22.00 -41.62
CA SER A 19 19.98 20.79 -42.11
C SER A 19 18.48 21.00 -42.00
N SER A 20 17.78 21.01 -43.14
CA SER A 20 16.33 21.05 -43.25
C SER A 20 15.70 19.93 -42.42
N GLN A 21 15.35 20.23 -41.17
CA GLN A 21 14.62 19.28 -40.32
C GLN A 21 13.14 19.34 -40.73
N ASN A 22 12.71 18.28 -41.42
CA ASN A 22 11.32 17.85 -41.45
C ASN A 22 10.78 17.86 -40.01
N MET A 23 9.83 18.75 -39.71
CA MET A 23 9.01 18.66 -38.52
C MET A 23 8.14 17.41 -38.62
N GLN A 24 8.69 16.26 -38.22
CA GLN A 24 7.89 15.10 -37.90
C GLN A 24 7.27 15.35 -36.53
N SER A 25 5.96 15.62 -36.53
CA SER A 25 5.13 15.67 -35.33
C SER A 25 5.33 14.39 -34.54
N VAL A 26 5.90 14.49 -33.34
CA VAL A 26 5.99 13.37 -32.41
C VAL A 26 4.55 12.89 -32.15
N PRO A 27 4.23 11.60 -32.35
CA PRO A 27 2.89 11.10 -32.07
C PRO A 27 2.62 11.28 -30.58
N VAL A 28 1.60 12.06 -30.25
CA VAL A 28 1.12 12.26 -28.89
C VAL A 28 0.72 10.89 -28.36
N GLN A 29 1.53 10.31 -27.47
CA GLN A 29 1.17 9.06 -26.79
C GLN A 29 -0.15 9.29 -26.04
N PRO A 30 -1.14 8.40 -26.17
CA PRO A 30 -2.40 8.52 -25.43
C PRO A 30 -2.08 8.58 -23.94
N ARG A 31 -2.66 9.57 -23.24
CA ARG A 31 -2.51 9.67 -21.78
C ARG A 31 -2.92 8.34 -21.15
N GLN A 32 -2.02 7.74 -20.38
CA GLN A 32 -2.33 6.49 -19.68
C GLN A 32 -3.58 6.68 -18.81
N PRO A 33 -4.56 5.79 -18.93
CA PRO A 33 -5.82 5.94 -18.23
C PRO A 33 -5.60 5.83 -16.72
N ARG A 34 -6.14 6.80 -15.98
CA ARG A 34 -6.05 6.88 -14.50
C ARG A 34 -7.21 6.19 -13.78
N SER A 35 -8.07 5.51 -14.53
CA SER A 35 -9.23 4.78 -13.99
C SER A 35 -9.45 3.49 -14.79
N LEU A 36 -10.06 2.49 -14.16
CA LEU A 36 -10.44 1.22 -14.78
C LEU A 36 -11.28 1.42 -16.04
N GLN A 37 -12.21 2.38 -16.02
CA GLN A 37 -13.02 2.75 -17.18
C GLN A 37 -12.15 3.25 -18.33
N GLY A 38 -11.11 4.04 -18.04
CA GLY A 38 -10.16 4.48 -19.04
C GLY A 38 -9.30 3.33 -19.58
N LEU A 39 -8.94 2.36 -18.73
CA LEU A 39 -8.17 1.18 -19.13
C LEU A 39 -9.01 0.26 -20.02
N LEU A 40 -10.27 0.03 -19.67
CA LEU A 40 -11.22 -0.74 -20.48
C LEU A 40 -11.46 -0.05 -21.83
N ARG A 41 -11.65 1.27 -21.83
CA ARG A 41 -11.77 2.06 -23.06
C ARG A 41 -10.52 1.95 -23.92
N PHE A 42 -9.33 2.06 -23.32
CA PHE A 42 -8.06 1.93 -24.01
C PHE A 42 -7.85 0.52 -24.60
N ALA A 43 -8.16 -0.54 -23.84
CA ALA A 43 -8.09 -1.91 -24.30
C ALA A 43 -9.04 -2.17 -25.48
N MET A 44 -10.26 -1.64 -25.41
CA MET A 44 -11.23 -1.74 -26.50
C MET A 44 -10.83 -0.93 -27.74
N GLU A 45 -10.27 0.27 -27.56
CA GLU A 45 -9.73 1.09 -28.65
C GLU A 45 -8.52 0.41 -29.31
N ALA A 46 -7.68 -0.28 -28.54
CA ALA A 46 -6.56 -1.08 -29.07
C ALA A 46 -7.05 -2.28 -29.89
N THR A 47 -8.14 -2.96 -29.49
CA THR A 47 -8.75 -4.06 -30.26
C THR A 47 -9.45 -3.60 -31.55
N LYS A 48 -9.67 -2.29 -31.76
CA LYS A 48 -10.17 -1.76 -33.04
C LYS A 48 -9.08 -1.71 -34.12
N ALA A 49 -7.81 -1.69 -33.74
CA ALA A 49 -6.69 -1.62 -34.67
C ALA A 49 -6.35 -3.00 -35.29
N GLU A 50 -6.80 -4.09 -34.68
CA GLU A 50 -6.67 -5.46 -35.21
C GLU A 50 -8.02 -5.95 -35.77
N ASP A 51 -8.17 -5.82 -37.09
CA ASP A 51 -9.21 -6.37 -37.99
C ASP A 51 -10.37 -7.20 -37.38
N ALA A 52 -11.48 -6.51 -37.09
CA ALA A 52 -12.82 -7.13 -37.09
C ALA A 52 -13.74 -6.36 -38.07
N PRO A 53 -14.30 -7.00 -39.11
CA PRO A 53 -15.17 -6.33 -40.07
C PRO A 53 -16.55 -6.14 -39.43
N GLY A 54 -16.78 -5.00 -38.82
CA GLY A 54 -18.08 -4.61 -38.31
C GLY A 54 -18.05 -3.20 -37.73
N ASN A 55 -18.79 -2.28 -38.35
CA ASN A 55 -19.08 -0.96 -37.80
C ASN A 55 -19.63 -1.10 -36.38
N SER A 56 -18.78 -0.96 -35.36
CA SER A 56 -19.22 -0.82 -33.98
C SER A 56 -19.51 0.65 -33.72
N GLU A 57 -20.72 1.07 -34.08
CA GLU A 57 -21.29 2.30 -33.54
C GLU A 57 -21.22 2.20 -32.01
N PHE A 58 -20.58 3.18 -31.38
CA PHE A 58 -20.51 3.29 -29.93
C PHE A 58 -21.89 3.66 -29.40
N SER A 59 -22.74 2.67 -29.19
CA SER A 59 -23.91 2.85 -28.32
C SER A 59 -23.41 3.00 -26.88
N PRO A 60 -23.98 3.92 -26.07
CA PRO A 60 -23.76 3.91 -24.62
C PRO A 60 -24.00 2.50 -24.10
N MET A 61 -23.10 2.01 -23.24
CA MET A 61 -23.23 0.67 -22.68
C MET A 61 -24.59 0.57 -21.98
N ASP A 62 -25.45 -0.35 -22.42
CA ASP A 62 -26.74 -0.56 -21.77
C ASP A 62 -26.53 -0.85 -20.28
N GLU A 63 -27.40 -0.30 -19.43
CA GLU A 63 -27.26 -0.37 -17.97
C GLU A 63 -27.16 -1.82 -17.47
N GLU A 64 -27.81 -2.75 -18.15
CA GLU A 64 -27.73 -4.19 -17.87
C GLU A 64 -26.34 -4.77 -18.16
N ARG A 65 -25.71 -4.39 -19.28
CA ARG A 65 -24.35 -4.84 -19.63
C ARG A 65 -23.31 -4.22 -18.71
N ARG A 66 -23.51 -2.95 -18.31
CA ARG A 66 -22.65 -2.26 -17.33
C ARG A 66 -22.69 -2.98 -15.98
N LYS A 67 -23.89 -3.27 -15.46
CA LYS A 67 -24.04 -4.02 -14.19
C LYS A 67 -23.45 -5.42 -14.29
N PHE A 68 -23.71 -6.14 -15.38
CA PHE A 68 -23.12 -7.47 -15.58
C PHE A 68 -21.59 -7.44 -15.56
N LEU A 69 -20.96 -6.47 -16.24
CA LEU A 69 -19.50 -6.33 -16.25
C LEU A 69 -18.98 -5.91 -14.87
N GLU A 70 -19.63 -4.99 -14.18
CA GLU A 70 -19.26 -4.60 -12.81
C GLU A 70 -19.35 -5.77 -11.83
N ASP A 71 -20.39 -6.59 -11.93
CA ASP A 71 -20.57 -7.77 -11.08
C ASP A 71 -19.57 -8.87 -11.44
N ALA A 72 -19.29 -9.08 -12.73
CA ALA A 72 -18.26 -10.02 -13.17
C ALA A 72 -16.85 -9.60 -12.70
N LEU A 73 -16.52 -8.30 -12.82
CA LEU A 73 -15.25 -7.76 -12.34
C LEU A 73 -15.15 -7.85 -10.82
N LYS A 74 -16.21 -7.48 -10.09
CA LYS A 74 -16.28 -7.66 -8.63
C LYS A 74 -16.14 -9.12 -8.22
N SER A 75 -16.73 -10.05 -8.96
CA SER A 75 -16.60 -11.48 -8.69
C SER A 75 -15.19 -12.02 -8.93
N LEU A 76 -14.39 -11.33 -9.76
CA LEU A 76 -13.02 -11.69 -10.07
C LEU A 76 -12.00 -11.03 -9.12
N THR A 77 -12.35 -9.91 -8.51
CA THR A 77 -11.49 -9.18 -7.58
C THR A 77 -11.81 -9.52 -6.13
N VAL A 78 -10.80 -9.92 -5.35
CA VAL A 78 -10.96 -10.10 -3.91
C VAL A 78 -11.19 -8.74 -3.25
N ASN A 79 -12.28 -8.62 -2.48
CA ASN A 79 -12.51 -7.43 -1.66
C ASN A 79 -11.62 -7.50 -0.40
N VAL A 80 -10.42 -6.93 -0.50
CA VAL A 80 -9.44 -6.92 0.60
C VAL A 80 -10.03 -6.29 1.86
N ALA A 81 -10.83 -5.23 1.75
CA ALA A 81 -11.44 -4.60 2.92
C ALA A 81 -12.38 -5.55 3.68
N GLU A 82 -13.16 -6.37 2.97
CA GLU A 82 -14.03 -7.38 3.59
C GLU A 82 -13.21 -8.51 4.24
N VAL A 83 -12.11 -8.93 3.60
CA VAL A 83 -11.19 -9.92 4.15
C VAL A 83 -10.59 -9.41 5.46
N LEU A 84 -10.03 -8.19 5.46
CA LEU A 84 -9.45 -7.58 6.65
C LEU A 84 -10.50 -7.39 7.76
N GLN A 85 -11.71 -6.92 7.44
CA GLN A 85 -12.78 -6.79 8.44
C GLN A 85 -13.18 -8.13 9.05
N SER A 86 -13.21 -9.19 8.25
CA SER A 86 -13.53 -10.53 8.72
C SER A 86 -12.42 -11.05 9.63
N SER A 87 -11.15 -10.88 9.25
CA SER A 87 -10.00 -11.23 10.08
C SER A 87 -9.97 -10.46 11.39
N ILE A 88 -10.22 -9.14 11.36
CA ILE A 88 -10.29 -8.31 12.58
C ILE A 88 -11.37 -8.84 13.51
N LYS A 89 -12.58 -9.14 13.01
CA LYS A 89 -13.67 -9.68 13.84
C LYS A 89 -13.26 -10.97 14.54
N VAL A 90 -12.64 -11.91 13.82
CA VAL A 90 -12.17 -13.18 14.41
C VAL A 90 -11.11 -12.94 15.49
N LEU A 91 -10.14 -12.06 15.23
CA LEU A 91 -9.02 -11.80 16.14
C LEU A 91 -9.38 -10.89 17.33
N THR A 92 -10.47 -10.13 17.24
CA THR A 92 -11.03 -9.37 18.37
C THR A 92 -11.96 -10.19 19.27
N ASP A 93 -12.35 -11.40 18.86
CA ASP A 93 -13.14 -12.31 19.68
C ASP A 93 -12.30 -12.81 20.88
N THR A 94 -12.49 -12.14 22.00
CA THR A 94 -11.68 -12.36 23.21
C THR A 94 -11.90 -13.75 23.79
N GLU A 95 -13.11 -14.29 23.73
CA GLU A 95 -13.41 -15.63 24.26
C GLU A 95 -12.71 -16.69 23.40
N LYS A 96 -12.76 -16.54 22.08
CA LYS A 96 -12.05 -17.43 21.15
C LYS A 96 -10.55 -17.38 21.38
N ILE A 97 -9.94 -16.20 21.40
CA ILE A 97 -8.48 -16.05 21.53
C ILE A 97 -7.96 -16.52 22.90
N ARG A 98 -8.73 -16.32 23.99
CA ARG A 98 -8.37 -16.81 25.32
C ARG A 98 -8.57 -18.30 25.51
N SER A 99 -9.46 -18.92 24.72
CA SER A 99 -9.69 -20.37 24.78
C SER A 99 -8.53 -21.20 24.24
N ILE A 100 -7.63 -20.59 23.44
CA ILE A 100 -6.47 -21.25 22.85
C ILE A 100 -5.39 -21.41 23.92
N GLN A 101 -5.13 -22.65 24.34
CA GLN A 101 -4.14 -22.93 25.37
C GLN A 101 -2.71 -22.92 24.81
N LEU A 102 -1.73 -22.80 25.69
CA LEU A 102 -0.32 -22.88 25.35
C LEU A 102 0.02 -24.24 24.72
N GLY A 103 0.67 -24.22 23.55
CA GLY A 103 1.09 -25.44 22.83
C GLY A 103 -0.01 -26.15 22.04
N GLU A 104 -1.25 -25.66 22.08
CA GLU A 104 -2.30 -26.11 21.17
C GLU A 104 -2.17 -25.42 19.80
N PRO A 105 -2.48 -26.13 18.70
CA PRO A 105 -2.52 -25.52 17.39
C PRO A 105 -3.62 -24.46 17.31
N LEU A 106 -3.42 -23.43 16.49
CA LEU A 106 -4.46 -22.43 16.26
C LEU A 106 -5.70 -23.07 15.62
N PRO A 107 -6.91 -22.63 16.02
CA PRO A 107 -8.11 -22.90 15.25
C PRO A 107 -7.95 -22.40 13.81
N SER A 108 -8.45 -23.18 12.85
CA SER A 108 -8.27 -22.91 11.41
C SER A 108 -8.75 -21.52 10.98
N ASP A 109 -9.81 -21.00 11.60
CA ASP A 109 -10.32 -19.65 11.33
C ASP A 109 -9.41 -18.54 11.88
N VAL A 110 -8.76 -18.75 13.03
CA VAL A 110 -7.79 -17.82 13.61
C VAL A 110 -6.50 -17.83 12.80
N GLU A 111 -6.02 -19.01 12.40
CA GLU A 111 -4.85 -19.16 11.52
C GLU A 111 -5.10 -18.44 10.18
N THR A 112 -6.23 -18.74 9.53
CA THR A 112 -6.64 -18.08 8.28
C THR A 112 -6.78 -16.57 8.45
N ALA A 113 -7.29 -16.10 9.59
CA ALA A 113 -7.39 -14.67 9.85
C ALA A 113 -6.02 -13.99 9.90
N PHE A 114 -5.03 -14.61 10.57
CA PHE A 114 -3.66 -14.09 10.59
C PHE A 114 -2.97 -14.14 9.23
N ASP A 115 -3.11 -15.25 8.50
CA ASP A 115 -2.54 -15.39 7.15
C ASP A 115 -3.11 -14.33 6.21
N ASN A 116 -4.43 -14.15 6.20
CA ASN A 116 -5.09 -13.10 5.45
C ASN A 116 -4.59 -11.70 5.81
N LEU A 117 -4.30 -11.41 7.09
CA LEU A 117 -3.73 -10.10 7.44
C LEU A 117 -2.31 -9.96 6.87
N LEU A 118 -1.47 -10.97 7.06
CA LEU A 118 -0.07 -10.95 6.63
C LEU A 118 0.11 -10.91 5.12
N ASP A 119 -0.85 -11.42 4.35
CA ASP A 119 -0.85 -11.40 2.88
C ASP A 119 -1.07 -10.00 2.27
N TYR A 120 -1.65 -9.06 3.02
CA TYR A 120 -2.01 -7.73 2.49
C TYR A 120 -1.45 -6.55 3.28
N ILE A 121 -1.00 -6.75 4.52
CA ILE A 121 -0.64 -5.64 5.42
C ILE A 121 0.76 -5.06 5.18
N ASP A 122 1.53 -5.65 4.26
CA ASP A 122 2.79 -5.11 3.76
C ASP A 122 2.60 -3.90 2.84
N ASP A 123 1.44 -3.77 2.21
CA ASP A 123 1.04 -2.56 1.48
C ASP A 123 0.67 -1.43 2.44
N ILE A 124 1.31 -0.27 2.28
CA ILE A 124 1.17 0.89 3.17
C ILE A 124 -0.26 1.44 3.18
N ASP A 125 -0.94 1.48 2.04
CA ASP A 125 -2.31 1.98 1.96
C ASP A 125 -3.26 1.01 2.67
N ILE A 126 -3.06 -0.29 2.47
CA ILE A 126 -3.82 -1.35 3.14
C ILE A 126 -3.57 -1.33 4.65
N ALA A 127 -2.34 -1.19 5.11
CA ALA A 127 -1.99 -1.08 6.53
C ALA A 127 -2.65 0.14 7.19
N ASN A 128 -2.71 1.26 6.48
CA ASN A 128 -3.39 2.46 6.95
C ASN A 128 -4.91 2.27 7.02
N ASP A 129 -5.51 1.58 6.05
CA ASP A 129 -6.92 1.24 6.07
C ASP A 129 -7.23 0.22 7.17
N PHE A 130 -6.36 -0.76 7.40
CA PHE A 130 -6.44 -1.69 8.53
C PHE A 130 -6.54 -0.94 9.86
N TYR A 131 -5.70 0.07 10.09
CA TYR A 131 -5.83 0.94 11.26
C TYR A 131 -7.19 1.67 11.30
N LYS A 132 -7.63 2.28 10.19
CA LYS A 132 -8.91 3.00 10.12
C LYS A 132 -10.12 2.11 10.38
N MET A 133 -10.04 0.83 10.01
CA MET A 133 -11.05 -0.19 10.28
C MET A 133 -11.08 -0.69 11.73
N GLY A 134 -10.21 -0.15 12.60
CA GLY A 134 -10.09 -0.56 14.00
C GLY A 134 -9.23 -1.80 14.19
N GLY A 135 -8.39 -2.16 13.22
CA GLY A 135 -7.58 -3.37 13.27
C GLY A 135 -6.61 -3.44 14.44
N PHE A 136 -6.20 -2.29 15.00
CA PHE A 136 -5.31 -2.25 16.17
C PHE A 136 -5.95 -2.79 17.46
N ALA A 137 -7.29 -2.97 17.47
CA ALA A 137 -7.98 -3.62 18.58
C ALA A 137 -7.61 -5.11 18.75
N ILE A 138 -7.02 -5.76 17.73
CA ILE A 138 -6.57 -7.15 17.85
C ILE A 138 -5.41 -7.29 18.83
N PHE A 139 -4.50 -6.30 18.90
CA PHE A 139 -3.23 -6.48 19.60
C PHE A 139 -3.39 -6.69 21.11
N PRO A 140 -4.19 -5.89 21.85
CA PRO A 140 -4.40 -6.15 23.27
C PRO A 140 -5.06 -7.52 23.55
N VAL A 141 -5.92 -7.99 22.65
CA VAL A 141 -6.59 -9.29 22.77
C VAL A 141 -5.59 -10.42 22.53
N CYS A 142 -4.85 -10.37 21.42
CA CYS A 142 -3.88 -11.39 21.07
C CYS A 142 -2.70 -11.44 22.05
N TYR A 143 -2.19 -10.30 22.51
CA TYR A 143 -1.11 -10.25 23.51
C TYR A 143 -1.54 -10.74 24.90
N GLY A 144 -2.83 -10.75 25.19
CA GLY A 144 -3.39 -11.37 26.39
C GLY A 144 -3.61 -12.89 26.27
N SER A 145 -3.33 -13.51 25.12
CA SER A 145 -3.48 -14.96 24.94
C SER A 145 -2.35 -15.71 25.67
N GLU A 146 -2.64 -16.89 26.21
CA GLU A 146 -1.63 -17.80 26.79
C GLU A 146 -0.79 -18.49 25.70
N ASN A 147 -1.33 -18.60 24.48
CA ASN A 147 -0.66 -19.23 23.35
C ASN A 147 0.41 -18.31 22.73
N ASP A 148 1.64 -18.82 22.64
CA ASP A 148 2.80 -18.09 22.12
C ASP A 148 2.73 -17.87 20.60
N GLU A 149 2.10 -18.79 19.85
CA GLU A 149 1.90 -18.64 18.42
C GLU A 149 0.96 -17.47 18.10
N VAL A 150 -0.13 -17.30 18.86
CA VAL A 150 -1.02 -16.13 18.76
C VAL A 150 -0.24 -14.83 18.97
N ARG A 151 0.58 -14.75 20.03
CA ARG A 151 1.38 -13.55 20.34
C ARG A 151 2.45 -13.30 19.27
N SER A 152 3.05 -14.36 18.75
CA SER A 152 4.04 -14.35 17.66
C SER A 152 3.44 -13.82 16.34
N ARG A 153 2.27 -14.34 15.95
CA ARG A 153 1.54 -13.92 14.74
C ARG A 153 1.08 -12.47 14.85
N ALA A 154 0.51 -12.08 16.00
CA ALA A 154 0.13 -10.68 16.26
C ALA A 154 1.34 -9.73 16.17
N SER A 155 2.49 -10.11 16.72
CA SER A 155 3.73 -9.34 16.59
C SER A 155 4.19 -9.22 15.14
N SER A 156 4.02 -10.27 14.34
CA SER A 156 4.34 -10.22 12.91
C SER A 156 3.43 -9.24 12.17
N VAL A 157 2.12 -9.28 12.42
CA VAL A 157 1.16 -8.33 11.84
C VAL A 157 1.50 -6.89 12.21
N LEU A 158 1.85 -6.63 13.48
CA LEU A 158 2.25 -5.29 13.93
C LEU A 158 3.53 -4.82 13.24
N ALA A 159 4.50 -5.72 13.10
CA ALA A 159 5.78 -5.41 12.46
C ALA A 159 5.60 -5.02 10.99
N GLU A 160 4.86 -5.83 10.22
CA GLU A 160 4.58 -5.56 8.80
C GLU A 160 3.77 -4.26 8.65
N ALA A 161 2.75 -4.04 9.49
CA ALA A 161 1.96 -2.81 9.45
C ALA A 161 2.78 -1.54 9.73
N CYS A 162 3.83 -1.64 10.55
CA CYS A 162 4.70 -0.52 10.91
C CYS A 162 5.93 -0.38 10.00
N GLN A 163 6.31 -1.44 9.28
CA GLN A 163 7.52 -1.43 8.45
C GLN A 163 7.40 -0.35 7.37
N ASN A 164 8.37 0.58 7.35
CA ASN A 164 8.37 1.72 6.44
C ASN A 164 7.09 2.58 6.46
N ASN A 165 6.29 2.50 7.53
CA ASN A 165 5.00 3.19 7.63
C ASN A 165 4.95 4.13 8.85
N PRO A 166 5.33 5.42 8.69
CA PRO A 166 5.37 6.39 9.78
C PRO A 166 3.99 6.63 10.42
N HIS A 167 2.90 6.45 9.67
CA HIS A 167 1.56 6.63 10.19
C HIS A 167 1.24 5.51 11.19
N CYS A 168 1.39 4.24 10.80
CA CYS A 168 1.16 3.11 11.70
C CYS A 168 2.15 3.07 12.86
N GLN A 169 3.44 3.41 12.65
CA GLN A 169 4.42 3.56 13.74
C GLN A 169 3.92 4.53 14.82
N ARG A 170 3.46 5.72 14.41
CA ARG A 170 2.91 6.70 15.37
C ARG A 170 1.67 6.19 16.07
N ARG A 171 0.77 5.51 15.35
CA ARG A 171 -0.44 4.94 15.94
C ARG A 171 -0.13 3.82 16.94
N ALA A 172 0.87 3.00 16.68
CA ALA A 172 1.29 1.94 17.59
C ALA A 172 1.79 2.53 18.93
N LEU A 173 2.59 3.60 18.85
CA LEU A 173 3.04 4.36 20.01
C LEU A 173 1.88 5.01 20.78
N ASP A 174 0.95 5.66 20.08
CA ASP A 174 -0.23 6.29 20.68
C ASP A 174 -1.13 5.25 21.39
N CYS A 175 -1.21 4.04 20.85
CA CYS A 175 -1.94 2.91 21.44
C CYS A 175 -1.17 2.21 22.58
N GLY A 176 0.08 2.61 22.86
CA GLY A 176 0.91 2.02 23.91
C GLY A 176 1.43 0.61 23.59
N LEU A 177 1.41 0.20 22.32
CA LEU A 177 1.81 -1.16 21.91
C LEU A 177 3.29 -1.43 22.15
N LEU A 178 4.16 -0.42 22.01
CA LEU A 178 5.57 -0.53 22.36
C LEU A 178 5.80 -1.00 23.81
N ASN A 179 5.05 -0.45 24.76
CA ASN A 179 5.18 -0.84 26.17
C ASN A 179 4.74 -2.29 26.38
N VAL A 180 3.68 -2.72 25.69
CA VAL A 180 3.21 -4.11 25.73
C VAL A 180 4.27 -5.06 25.16
N LEU A 181 4.87 -4.73 24.03
CA LEU A 181 5.95 -5.50 23.42
C LEU A 181 7.17 -5.60 24.33
N ILE A 182 7.60 -4.49 24.96
CA ILE A 182 8.73 -4.49 25.90
C ILE A 182 8.46 -5.41 27.08
N HIS A 183 7.23 -5.42 27.61
CA HIS A 183 6.85 -6.34 28.68
C HIS A 183 6.84 -7.80 28.20
N LEU A 184 6.31 -8.08 27.01
CA LEU A 184 6.29 -9.43 26.44
C LEU A 184 7.70 -10.00 26.25
N VAL A 185 8.64 -9.19 25.74
CA VAL A 185 10.05 -9.61 25.54
C VAL A 185 10.72 -10.11 26.82
N GLN A 186 10.26 -9.68 28.01
CA GLN A 186 10.81 -10.15 29.28
C GLN A 186 10.37 -11.57 29.64
N SER A 187 9.20 -12.01 29.16
CA SER A 187 8.62 -13.34 29.43
C SER A 187 8.74 -14.32 28.27
N GLU A 188 8.77 -13.83 27.03
CA GLU A 188 8.81 -14.64 25.82
C GLU A 188 10.11 -15.43 25.63
N ARG A 189 10.02 -16.54 24.91
CA ARG A 189 11.18 -17.34 24.47
C ARG A 189 11.02 -17.79 23.02
N GLY A 190 12.14 -18.18 22.41
CA GLY A 190 12.14 -18.82 21.08
C GLY A 190 11.60 -17.92 19.96
N HIS A 191 10.68 -18.46 19.16
CA HIS A 191 10.16 -17.79 17.97
C HIS A 191 9.32 -16.56 18.30
N ALA A 192 8.47 -16.63 19.34
CA ALA A 192 7.65 -15.50 19.76
C ALA A 192 8.49 -14.29 20.21
N LEU A 193 9.59 -14.53 20.93
CA LEU A 193 10.55 -13.50 21.31
C LEU A 193 11.17 -12.80 20.08
N ALA A 194 11.59 -13.59 19.08
CA ALA A 194 12.18 -13.04 17.86
C ALA A 194 11.17 -12.14 17.11
N LYS A 195 9.89 -12.52 17.06
CA LYS A 195 8.84 -11.71 16.44
C LYS A 195 8.51 -10.44 17.23
N CYS A 196 8.51 -10.50 18.56
CA CYS A 196 8.33 -9.30 19.39
C CYS A 196 9.47 -8.29 19.17
N LEU A 197 10.72 -8.76 19.15
CA LEU A 197 11.89 -7.91 18.87
C LEU A 197 11.86 -7.31 17.45
N TYR A 198 11.43 -8.10 16.46
CA TYR A 198 11.22 -7.62 15.09
C TYR A 198 10.19 -6.49 15.05
N ALA A 199 9.03 -6.66 15.73
CA ALA A 199 8.01 -5.62 15.81
C ALA A 199 8.54 -4.32 16.43
N ILE A 200 9.28 -4.42 17.54
CA ILE A 200 9.92 -3.26 18.18
C ILE A 200 10.89 -2.57 17.20
N SER A 201 11.67 -3.35 16.45
CA SER A 201 12.60 -2.80 15.46
C SER A 201 11.87 -2.00 14.38
N CYS A 202 10.78 -2.55 13.82
CA CYS A 202 9.99 -1.88 12.79
C CYS A 202 9.28 -0.62 13.33
N GLU A 203 8.85 -0.63 14.58
CA GLU A 203 8.20 0.52 15.22
C GLU A 203 9.16 1.69 15.46
N LEU A 204 10.41 1.38 15.81
CA LEU A 204 11.45 2.38 16.12
C LEU A 204 12.30 2.78 14.90
N GLU A 205 12.14 2.10 13.76
CA GLU A 205 12.95 2.36 12.58
C GLU A 205 12.71 3.80 12.08
N PRO A 206 13.77 4.63 11.99
CA PRO A 206 13.64 5.99 11.52
C PRO A 206 13.30 5.98 10.03
N THR A 207 12.02 6.18 9.73
CA THR A 207 11.55 6.40 8.37
C THR A 207 12.12 7.72 7.88
N LYS A 208 13.16 7.64 7.04
CA LYS A 208 13.73 8.82 6.36
C LYS A 208 12.63 9.43 5.51
N THR A 209 12.01 10.48 6.03
CA THR A 209 11.09 11.35 5.29
C THR A 209 11.87 11.97 4.13
N ARG A 210 11.84 11.31 2.96
CA ARG A 210 12.30 11.90 1.71
C ARG A 210 11.37 13.08 1.44
N HIS A 211 11.93 14.28 1.59
CA HIS A 211 11.32 15.61 1.41
C HIS A 211 10.76 16.26 2.69
N GLN A 212 11.66 16.86 3.49
CA GLN A 212 11.72 18.30 3.75
C GLN A 212 12.71 18.55 4.90
N LEU A 213 13.99 18.71 4.58
CA LEU A 213 14.87 19.51 5.42
C LEU A 213 15.26 20.72 4.55
N PRO A 214 14.89 21.96 4.91
CA PRO A 214 15.50 23.11 4.28
C PRO A 214 17.01 23.06 4.53
N PRO A 215 17.85 23.52 3.59
CA PRO A 215 19.28 23.55 3.81
C PRO A 215 19.56 24.40 5.05
N VAL A 216 20.21 23.81 6.05
CA VAL A 216 20.80 24.56 7.14
C VAL A 216 21.94 25.36 6.52
N VAL A 217 21.69 26.63 6.27
CA VAL A 217 22.71 27.60 5.90
C VAL A 217 23.48 27.91 7.18
N PHE A 218 24.69 27.37 7.29
CA PHE A 218 25.72 27.89 8.20
C PHE A 218 26.54 28.94 7.46
#